data_AF-A0A9X3K3N2-F1
#
_entry.id   AF-A0A9X3K3N2-F1
#
_cell.length_a   1.000
_cell.length_b   1.000
_cell.length_c   1.000
_cell.angle_alpha   90.00
_cell.angle_beta   90.00
_cell.angle_gamma   90.00
#
_symmetry.space_group_name_H-M   'P 1'
#
loop_
_entity.id
_entity.type
_entity.pdbx_description
1 polymer ?
#
loop_
_entity_poly.entity_id
_entity_poly.type
_entity_poly.pdbx_seq_one_letter_code
_entity_poly.pdbx_strand_id
1 'polypeptide(L)'
;MKTLKLFTLAVLATGISSCAFHQGMMNDSASLHGQDFELIGMAVGNAQTTHVLGIGGLDPTGLVLDAKRSMYNRFPLRKGQAYANLSVDFKRSFFFIVQTTQATVSADIVQFGELETDSLQKLFQNNLELAYTTNLDDSEVLGIMLNGKLIRVSILRKSNNGHLTLIDQNGKIYENMKQYLLFQMKKGYTTDEIDFSVRDQVGFKIDESTLVRGMVIGISGSTIAIKAQEKTYQIFAQDIFEVIK
;
A
#
# COMPACT_ATOMS: atom_id res chain seq x y z
N MET A 1 -49.73 -33.48 -24.17
CA MET A 1 -49.22 -33.33 -22.78
C MET A 1 -47.93 -34.09 -22.49
N LYS A 2 -47.67 -35.29 -23.04
CA LYS A 2 -46.40 -36.03 -22.79
C LYS A 2 -45.16 -35.35 -23.41
N THR A 3 -45.31 -34.69 -24.56
CA THR A 3 -44.22 -33.97 -25.25
C THR A 3 -43.77 -32.69 -24.53
N LEU A 4 -44.68 -31.98 -23.85
CA LEU A 4 -44.34 -30.78 -23.09
C LEU A 4 -43.46 -31.09 -21.87
N LYS A 5 -43.73 -32.21 -21.17
CA LYS A 5 -42.94 -32.66 -20.01
C LYS A 5 -41.52 -33.10 -20.40
N LEU A 6 -41.36 -33.70 -21.59
CA LEU A 6 -40.05 -34.12 -22.09
C LEU A 6 -39.19 -32.91 -22.47
N PHE A 7 -39.80 -31.87 -23.03
CA PHE A 7 -39.11 -30.61 -23.36
C PHE A 7 -38.67 -29.86 -22.09
N THR A 8 -39.49 -29.83 -21.03
CA THR A 8 -39.09 -29.21 -19.75
C THR A 8 -37.93 -29.95 -19.09
N LEU A 9 -37.92 -31.29 -19.15
CA LEU A 9 -36.83 -32.10 -18.60
C LEU A 9 -35.52 -31.91 -19.38
N ALA A 10 -35.59 -31.79 -20.71
CA ALA A 10 -34.43 -31.54 -21.56
C ALA A 10 -33.83 -30.14 -21.32
N VAL A 11 -34.66 -29.11 -21.17
CA VAL A 11 -34.21 -27.74 -20.86
C VAL A 11 -33.63 -27.65 -19.44
N LEU A 12 -34.19 -28.38 -18.47
CA LEU A 12 -33.65 -28.44 -17.11
C LEU A 12 -32.33 -29.21 -17.07
N ALA A 13 -32.15 -30.25 -17.89
CA ALA A 13 -30.91 -31.03 -17.99
C ALA A 13 -29.76 -30.26 -18.65
N THR A 14 -30.05 -29.37 -19.62
CA THR A 14 -29.02 -28.53 -20.26
C THR A 14 -28.71 -27.25 -19.48
N GLY A 15 -29.57 -26.82 -18.57
CA GLY A 15 -29.39 -25.60 -17.76
C GLY A 15 -28.40 -25.71 -16.58
N ILE A 16 -27.85 -26.91 -16.29
CA ILE A 16 -26.96 -27.14 -15.14
C ILE A 16 -25.47 -27.17 -15.56
N SER A 17 -25.15 -26.93 -16.84
CA SER A 17 -23.75 -26.83 -17.26
C SER A 17 -23.12 -25.53 -16.75
N SER A 18 -22.36 -25.60 -15.66
CA SER A 18 -21.54 -24.48 -15.19
C SER A 18 -20.46 -24.18 -16.23
N CYS A 19 -20.56 -23.04 -16.91
CA CYS A 19 -19.49 -22.55 -17.78
C CYS A 19 -18.34 -22.00 -16.92
N ALA A 20 -17.11 -22.45 -17.20
CA ALA A 20 -15.91 -21.87 -16.63
C ALA A 20 -15.08 -21.22 -17.72
N PHE A 21 -14.70 -19.96 -17.53
CA PHE A 21 -13.81 -19.22 -18.42
C PHE A 21 -12.45 -19.05 -17.75
N HIS A 22 -11.39 -19.38 -18.48
CA HIS A 22 -10.01 -19.28 -18.04
C HIS A 22 -9.28 -18.22 -18.86
N GLN A 23 -8.58 -17.30 -18.18
CA GLN A 23 -7.72 -16.30 -18.79
C GLN A 23 -6.45 -16.16 -17.96
N GLY A 24 -5.30 -16.46 -18.56
CA GLY A 24 -3.99 -16.30 -17.95
C GLY A 24 -3.21 -15.14 -18.57
N MET A 25 -2.43 -14.42 -17.76
CA MET A 25 -1.42 -13.47 -18.20
C MET A 25 -0.12 -13.76 -17.47
N MET A 26 0.98 -13.87 -18.21
CA MET A 26 2.33 -14.01 -17.65
C MET A 26 3.02 -12.65 -17.75
N ASN A 27 3.36 -12.07 -16.60
CA ASN A 27 4.04 -10.78 -16.53
C ASN A 27 5.30 -10.98 -15.70
N ASP A 28 6.44 -10.73 -16.34
CA ASP A 28 7.78 -10.84 -15.81
C ASP A 28 8.40 -12.24 -15.92
N SER A 29 9.33 -12.35 -16.86
CA SER A 29 10.38 -13.37 -16.88
C SER A 29 11.64 -12.64 -16.45
N ALA A 30 12.06 -12.82 -15.20
CA ALA A 30 13.38 -12.37 -14.78
C ALA A 30 14.39 -12.92 -15.79
N SER A 31 15.16 -12.04 -16.43
CA SER A 31 16.22 -12.47 -17.34
C SER A 31 17.31 -13.11 -16.48
N LEU A 32 17.20 -14.42 -16.27
CA LEU A 32 18.17 -15.21 -15.53
C LEU A 32 19.41 -15.38 -16.42
N HIS A 33 20.23 -14.34 -16.50
CA HIS A 33 21.52 -14.35 -17.19
C HIS A 33 22.62 -14.65 -16.18
N GLY A 34 23.16 -15.87 -16.22
CA GLY A 34 24.24 -16.36 -15.35
C GLY A 34 24.14 -17.87 -15.16
N GLN A 35 25.25 -18.57 -14.93
CA GLN A 35 25.29 -20.03 -14.79
C GLN A 35 24.86 -20.55 -13.40
N ASP A 36 24.58 -19.66 -12.44
CA ASP A 36 24.48 -20.02 -11.02
C ASP A 36 23.09 -19.78 -10.44
N PHE A 37 22.06 -20.37 -11.06
CA PHE A 37 20.72 -20.40 -10.49
C PHE A 37 20.03 -21.75 -10.65
N GLU A 38 19.20 -22.11 -9.68
CA GLU A 38 18.43 -23.35 -9.67
C GLU A 38 16.96 -23.08 -9.36
N LEU A 39 16.05 -23.78 -10.05
CA LEU A 39 14.62 -23.77 -9.73
C LEU A 39 14.37 -24.77 -8.60
N ILE A 40 14.15 -24.26 -7.39
CA ILE A 40 14.03 -25.08 -6.18
C ILE A 40 12.56 -25.37 -5.79
N GLY A 41 11.60 -24.73 -6.45
CA GLY A 41 10.18 -24.97 -6.19
C GLY A 41 9.23 -24.08 -6.97
N MET A 42 7.94 -24.26 -6.71
CA MET A 42 6.85 -23.47 -7.30
C MET A 42 5.96 -22.92 -6.18
N ALA A 43 5.73 -21.61 -6.20
CA ALA A 43 4.85 -20.92 -5.28
C ALA A 43 3.49 -20.67 -5.94
N VAL A 44 2.41 -20.88 -5.17
CA VAL A 44 1.03 -20.66 -5.65
C VAL A 44 0.18 -20.00 -4.57
N GLY A 45 -0.49 -18.92 -4.93
CA GLY A 45 -1.49 -18.23 -4.11
C GLY A 45 -2.82 -18.11 -4.83
N ASN A 46 -3.91 -18.09 -4.06
CA ASN A 46 -5.26 -17.99 -4.60
C ASN A 46 -6.08 -16.96 -3.83
N ALA A 47 -6.98 -16.29 -4.52
CA ALA A 47 -8.03 -15.47 -3.92
C ALA A 47 -9.32 -15.64 -4.73
N GLN A 48 -10.46 -15.56 -4.06
CA GLN A 48 -11.77 -15.73 -4.68
C GLN A 48 -12.74 -14.66 -4.21
N THR A 49 -13.53 -14.15 -5.16
CA THR A 49 -14.66 -13.28 -4.89
C THR A 49 -15.94 -13.91 -5.42
N THR A 50 -17.05 -13.67 -4.73
CA THR A 50 -18.38 -14.15 -5.09
C THR A 50 -19.32 -12.97 -5.25
N HIS A 51 -20.05 -12.95 -6.36
CA HIS A 51 -21.08 -11.98 -6.68
C HIS A 51 -22.41 -12.71 -6.74
N VAL A 52 -23.44 -12.15 -6.11
CA VAL A 52 -24.81 -12.65 -6.16
C VAL A 52 -25.64 -11.57 -6.83
N LEU A 53 -26.28 -11.88 -7.96
CA LEU A 53 -27.01 -10.92 -8.80
C LEU A 53 -26.15 -9.72 -9.23
N GLY A 54 -24.85 -9.94 -9.43
CA GLY A 54 -23.89 -8.88 -9.76
C GLY A 54 -23.45 -8.01 -8.59
N ILE A 55 -23.98 -8.24 -7.38
CA ILE A 55 -23.61 -7.51 -6.16
C ILE A 55 -22.65 -8.39 -5.35
N GLY A 56 -21.47 -7.85 -5.02
CA GLY A 56 -20.42 -8.56 -4.29
C GLY A 56 -19.03 -8.05 -4.68
N GLY A 57 -17.99 -8.67 -4.13
CA GLY A 57 -16.60 -8.36 -4.50
C GLY A 57 -16.11 -6.96 -4.16
N LEU A 58 -16.72 -6.30 -3.17
CA LEU A 58 -16.32 -4.97 -2.68
C LEU A 58 -15.04 -4.99 -1.82
N ASP A 59 -14.06 -5.83 -2.17
CA ASP A 59 -12.74 -5.72 -1.53
C ASP A 59 -11.96 -4.61 -2.24
N PRO A 60 -11.55 -3.54 -1.52
CA PRO A 60 -10.80 -2.44 -2.12
C PRO A 60 -9.40 -2.85 -2.58
N THR A 61 -8.86 -3.98 -2.12
CA THR A 61 -7.46 -4.36 -2.33
C THR A 61 -7.20 -5.15 -3.62
N GLY A 62 -8.25 -5.60 -4.31
CA GLY A 62 -8.14 -6.20 -5.64
C GLY A 62 -7.68 -7.67 -5.62
N LEU A 63 -8.40 -8.51 -6.36
CA LEU A 63 -8.31 -9.98 -6.26
C LEU A 63 -6.90 -10.55 -6.56
N VAL A 64 -6.15 -9.98 -7.51
CA VAL A 64 -4.80 -10.44 -7.85
C VAL A 64 -3.83 -10.20 -6.71
N LEU A 65 -3.99 -9.07 -6.01
CA LEU A 65 -3.13 -8.73 -4.90
C LEU A 65 -3.34 -9.71 -3.74
N ASP A 66 -4.58 -10.07 -3.44
CA ASP A 66 -4.88 -11.05 -2.40
C ASP A 66 -4.31 -12.42 -2.74
N ALA A 67 -4.40 -12.83 -4.01
CA ALA A 67 -3.78 -14.06 -4.47
C ALA A 67 -2.25 -13.99 -4.32
N LYS A 68 -1.61 -12.86 -4.66
CA LYS A 68 -0.18 -12.65 -4.45
C LYS A 68 0.22 -12.67 -2.97
N ARG A 69 -0.56 -12.05 -2.09
CA ARG A 69 -0.35 -12.11 -0.63
C ARG A 69 -0.45 -13.53 -0.11
N SER A 70 -1.47 -14.26 -0.55
CA SER A 70 -1.64 -15.69 -0.23
C SER A 70 -0.40 -16.50 -0.65
N MET A 71 0.15 -16.24 -1.84
CA MET A 71 1.39 -16.87 -2.31
C MET A 71 2.57 -16.55 -1.37
N TYR A 72 2.76 -15.25 -1.07
CA TYR A 72 3.88 -14.77 -0.25
C TYR A 72 3.83 -15.30 1.19
N ASN A 73 2.63 -15.41 1.77
CA ASN A 73 2.43 -15.95 3.12
C ASN A 73 2.72 -17.45 3.20
N ARG A 74 2.38 -18.20 2.14
CA ARG A 74 2.58 -19.65 2.09
C ARG A 74 4.00 -20.05 1.72
N PHE A 75 4.68 -19.23 0.93
CA PHE A 75 5.98 -19.54 0.36
C PHE A 75 7.00 -18.42 0.64
N PRO A 76 7.27 -18.06 1.91
CA PRO A 76 8.17 -16.96 2.22
C PRO A 76 9.59 -17.25 1.71
N LEU A 77 10.18 -16.30 0.98
CA LEU A 77 11.50 -16.50 0.40
C LEU A 77 12.61 -16.37 1.46
N ARG A 78 13.63 -17.21 1.31
CA ARG A 78 14.90 -17.12 2.02
C ARG A 78 15.87 -16.18 1.29
N LYS A 79 16.93 -15.70 1.95
CA LYS A 79 17.92 -14.87 1.26
C LYS A 79 18.59 -15.67 0.14
N GLY A 80 18.87 -15.00 -0.97
CA GLY A 80 19.35 -15.67 -2.19
C GLY A 80 18.24 -16.27 -3.05
N GLN A 81 16.98 -16.26 -2.61
CA GLN A 81 15.86 -16.71 -3.43
C GLN A 81 15.15 -15.55 -4.16
N ALA A 82 14.45 -15.83 -5.24
CA ALA A 82 13.54 -14.89 -5.89
C ALA A 82 12.35 -15.63 -6.49
N TYR A 83 11.23 -14.92 -6.67
CA TYR A 83 10.17 -15.39 -7.56
C TYR A 83 10.52 -15.02 -8.99
N ALA A 84 10.46 -15.98 -9.90
CA ALA A 84 10.58 -15.78 -11.34
C ALA A 84 9.34 -16.34 -12.05
N ASN A 85 9.18 -16.02 -13.34
CA ASN A 85 8.11 -16.56 -14.19
C ASN A 85 6.72 -16.36 -13.58
N LEU A 86 6.45 -15.14 -13.11
CA LEU A 86 5.18 -14.80 -12.46
C LEU A 86 4.03 -14.89 -13.48
N SER A 87 3.00 -15.66 -13.12
CA SER A 87 1.78 -15.78 -13.89
C SER A 87 0.56 -15.53 -13.02
N VAL A 88 -0.48 -14.97 -13.66
CA VAL A 88 -1.77 -14.69 -13.05
C VAL A 88 -2.84 -15.34 -13.90
N ASP A 89 -3.60 -16.24 -13.30
CA ASP A 89 -4.70 -16.96 -13.93
C ASP A 89 -6.03 -16.58 -13.29
N PHE A 90 -7.03 -16.33 -14.12
CA PHE A 90 -8.39 -16.08 -13.68
C PHE A 90 -9.29 -17.21 -14.11
N LYS A 91 -10.01 -17.76 -13.14
CA LYS A 91 -11.12 -18.69 -13.36
C LYS A 91 -12.43 -18.00 -12.98
N ARG A 92 -13.31 -17.82 -13.95
CA ARG A 92 -14.68 -17.34 -13.69
C ARG A 92 -15.62 -18.52 -13.80
N SER A 93 -16.46 -18.73 -12.80
CA SER A 93 -17.50 -19.75 -12.80
C SER A 93 -18.84 -19.10 -12.52
N PHE A 94 -19.86 -19.52 -13.27
CA PHE A 94 -21.18 -18.93 -13.22
C PHE A 94 -22.22 -20.02 -12.98
N PHE A 95 -23.07 -19.79 -11.98
CA PHE A 95 -24.20 -20.67 -11.67
C PHE A 95 -25.44 -19.83 -11.36
N PHE A 96 -26.37 -19.77 -12.31
CA PHE A 96 -27.62 -19.00 -12.23
C PHE A 96 -27.44 -17.52 -11.86
N ILE A 97 -27.48 -17.21 -10.56
CA ILE A 97 -27.38 -15.85 -10.03
C ILE A 97 -26.06 -15.61 -9.30
N VAL A 98 -25.25 -16.66 -9.13
CA VAL A 98 -23.98 -16.62 -8.43
C VAL A 98 -22.85 -16.66 -9.44
N GLN A 99 -21.97 -15.66 -9.39
CA GLN A 99 -20.75 -15.62 -10.17
C GLN A 99 -19.56 -15.61 -9.22
N THR A 100 -18.67 -16.58 -9.36
CA THR A 100 -17.40 -16.62 -8.63
C THR A 100 -16.25 -16.30 -9.57
N THR A 101 -15.35 -15.42 -9.15
CA THR A 101 -14.08 -15.17 -9.83
C THR A 101 -12.96 -15.57 -8.88
N GLN A 102 -12.11 -16.50 -9.32
CA GLN A 102 -10.90 -16.89 -8.63
C GLN A 102 -9.69 -16.34 -9.40
N ALA A 103 -8.78 -15.67 -8.70
CA ALA A 103 -7.45 -15.36 -9.21
C ALA A 103 -6.44 -16.33 -8.57
N THR A 104 -5.56 -16.86 -9.39
CA THR A 104 -4.43 -17.69 -9.00
C THR A 104 -3.16 -16.98 -9.43
N VAL A 105 -2.23 -16.78 -8.52
CA VAL A 105 -0.88 -16.26 -8.83
C VAL A 105 0.10 -17.38 -8.60
N SER A 106 0.95 -17.66 -9.58
CA SER A 106 2.03 -18.63 -9.47
C SER A 106 3.37 -18.03 -9.88
N ALA A 107 4.44 -18.60 -9.33
CA ALA A 107 5.81 -18.24 -9.65
C ALA A 107 6.75 -19.42 -9.39
N ASP A 108 7.85 -19.47 -10.11
CA ASP A 108 8.96 -20.36 -9.79
C ASP A 108 9.82 -19.72 -8.69
N ILE A 109 10.30 -20.51 -7.75
CA ILE A 109 11.27 -20.08 -6.75
C ILE A 109 12.66 -20.42 -7.28
N VAL A 110 13.43 -19.38 -7.56
CA VAL A 110 14.81 -19.47 -8.02
C VAL A 110 15.74 -19.25 -6.84
N GLN A 111 16.73 -20.12 -6.65
CA GLN A 111 17.86 -19.91 -5.74
C GLN A 111 19.07 -19.43 -6.54
N PHE A 112 19.73 -18.37 -6.07
CA PHE A 112 20.98 -17.88 -6.63
C PHE A 112 22.15 -18.30 -5.73
N GLY A 113 23.21 -18.82 -6.35
CA GLY A 113 24.43 -19.28 -5.68
C GLY A 113 24.24 -20.56 -4.84
N GLU A 114 25.34 -21.07 -4.28
CA GLU A 114 25.39 -22.38 -3.59
C GLU A 114 24.94 -22.33 -2.10
N LEU A 115 24.83 -21.15 -1.51
CA LEU A 115 24.52 -21.01 -0.09
C LEU A 115 23.02 -20.95 0.15
N GLU A 116 22.44 -22.11 0.45
CA GLU A 116 21.17 -22.16 1.14
C GLU A 116 21.32 -21.52 2.52
N THR A 117 20.61 -20.42 2.74
CA THR A 117 20.51 -19.80 4.05
C THR A 117 19.13 -20.05 4.62
N ASP A 118 19.07 -20.50 5.87
CA ASP A 118 17.79 -20.61 6.59
C ASP A 118 17.19 -19.25 6.95
N SER A 119 17.90 -18.14 6.69
CA SER A 119 17.38 -16.82 6.99
C SER A 119 16.38 -16.35 5.93
N LEU A 120 15.16 -16.04 6.37
CA LEU A 120 14.14 -15.38 5.55
C LEU A 120 14.65 -14.05 5.01
N GLN A 121 14.15 -13.62 3.85
CA GLN A 121 14.39 -12.23 3.42
C GLN A 121 13.69 -11.26 4.35
N LYS A 122 14.20 -10.03 4.43
CA LYS A 122 13.68 -8.98 5.31
C LYS A 122 12.17 -8.76 5.16
N LEU A 123 11.64 -8.88 3.95
CA LEU A 123 10.20 -8.75 3.67
C LEU A 123 9.35 -9.81 4.42
N PHE A 124 9.87 -11.02 4.57
CA PHE A 124 9.15 -12.15 5.16
C PHE A 124 9.43 -12.33 6.66
N GLN A 125 10.53 -11.79 7.19
CA GLN A 125 10.87 -11.85 8.61
C GLN A 125 9.81 -11.18 9.51
N ASN A 126 9.15 -10.13 9.02
CA ASN A 126 8.20 -9.33 9.79
C ASN A 126 6.73 -9.76 9.59
N ASN A 127 6.47 -11.03 9.22
CA ASN A 127 5.13 -11.58 8.99
C ASN A 127 4.27 -10.71 8.06
N LEU A 128 4.68 -10.51 6.81
CA LEU A 128 3.87 -9.98 5.70
C LEU A 128 2.71 -9.01 6.06
N GLU A 129 2.88 -8.14 7.04
CA GLU A 129 2.18 -6.87 7.07
C GLU A 129 2.86 -6.08 5.97
N LEU A 130 2.54 -6.40 4.71
CA LEU A 130 2.43 -5.39 3.70
C LEU A 130 1.41 -4.41 4.27
N ALA A 131 1.82 -3.49 5.14
CA ALA A 131 2.21 -2.15 4.74
C ALA A 131 1.48 -1.63 3.51
N TYR A 132 0.20 -1.97 3.37
CA TYR A 132 -0.74 -1.09 2.73
C TYR A 132 -0.97 -0.02 3.77
N THR A 133 -0.50 1.18 3.41
CA THR A 133 -1.29 2.38 3.58
C THR A 133 -2.76 1.96 3.50
N THR A 134 -3.40 1.76 4.65
CA THR A 134 -4.85 1.95 4.74
C THR A 134 -5.12 3.21 3.94
N ASN A 135 -6.11 3.20 3.05
CA ASN A 135 -6.57 4.36 2.30
C ASN A 135 -6.73 5.57 3.24
N LEU A 136 -5.62 6.21 3.60
CA LEU A 136 -5.50 7.55 4.07
C LEU A 136 -5.66 8.27 2.77
N ASP A 137 -6.92 8.62 2.55
CA ASP A 137 -7.37 9.57 1.56
C ASP A 137 -6.16 10.28 0.93
N ASP A 138 -5.82 9.93 -0.32
CA ASP A 138 -4.68 10.47 -1.08
C ASP A 138 -4.68 12.03 -1.11
N SER A 139 -5.75 12.63 -0.59
CA SER A 139 -5.89 14.03 -0.25
C SER A 139 -4.92 14.53 0.84
N GLU A 140 -4.52 13.72 1.83
CA GLU A 140 -3.64 14.13 2.93
C GLU A 140 -2.16 13.92 2.56
N VAL A 141 -1.56 14.93 1.95
CA VAL A 141 -0.11 14.98 1.76
C VAL A 141 0.54 15.15 3.14
N LEU A 142 1.18 14.11 3.66
CA LEU A 142 1.88 14.14 4.94
C LEU A 142 3.39 14.30 4.75
N GLY A 143 4.04 14.95 5.72
CA GLY A 143 5.50 15.11 5.76
C GLY A 143 6.05 14.93 7.17
N ILE A 144 7.32 14.55 7.28
CA ILE A 144 8.08 14.56 8.53
C ILE A 144 9.30 15.46 8.40
N MET A 145 9.70 16.08 9.51
CA MET A 145 10.92 16.87 9.59
C MET A 145 12.09 15.99 10.02
N LEU A 146 13.10 15.86 9.16
CA LEU A 146 14.34 15.15 9.46
C LEU A 146 15.53 15.99 9.03
N ASN A 147 16.42 16.31 9.97
CA ASN A 147 17.63 17.11 9.74
C ASN A 147 17.36 18.43 8.99
N GLY A 148 16.30 19.15 9.36
CA GLY A 148 15.93 20.42 8.72
C GLY A 148 15.36 20.28 7.31
N LYS A 149 14.99 19.07 6.89
CA LYS A 149 14.32 18.82 5.61
C LYS A 149 12.95 18.19 5.83
N LEU A 150 11.94 18.73 5.16
CA LEU A 150 10.62 18.13 5.09
C LEU A 150 10.64 16.98 4.08
N ILE A 151 10.36 15.76 4.54
CA ILE A 151 10.31 14.55 3.73
C ILE A 151 8.85 14.13 3.63
N ARG A 152 8.33 14.03 2.40
CA ARG A 152 6.98 13.53 2.14
C ARG A 152 6.92 12.04 2.49
N VAL A 153 5.90 11.66 3.25
CA VAL A 153 5.70 10.29 3.72
C VAL A 153 4.23 9.88 3.63
N SER A 154 4.00 8.57 3.63
CA SER A 154 2.67 7.95 3.80
C SER A 154 2.69 7.09 5.07
N ILE A 155 1.56 7.00 5.78
CA ILE A 155 1.47 6.13 6.96
C ILE A 155 1.25 4.69 6.48
N LEU A 156 2.18 3.83 6.87
CA LEU A 156 2.21 2.41 6.55
C LEU A 156 1.43 1.57 7.55
N ARG A 157 1.53 1.91 8.84
CA ARG A 157 0.88 1.19 9.94
C ARG A 157 0.67 2.13 11.12
N LYS A 158 -0.42 1.93 11.86
CA LYS A 158 -0.64 2.50 13.19
C LYS A 158 -0.66 1.39 14.23
N SER A 159 0.24 1.47 15.20
CA SER A 159 0.30 0.55 16.33
C SER A 159 -0.76 0.92 17.37
N ASN A 160 -1.19 -0.07 18.16
CA ASN A 160 -2.17 0.11 19.26
C ASN A 160 -1.72 1.14 20.30
N ASN A 161 -0.41 1.35 20.46
CA ASN A 161 0.16 2.36 21.35
C ASN A 161 0.27 3.76 20.72
N GLY A 162 -0.31 4.00 19.54
CA GLY A 162 -0.31 5.30 18.87
C GLY A 162 0.95 5.65 18.08
N HIS A 163 1.94 4.74 18.04
CA HIS A 163 3.10 4.89 17.16
C HIS A 163 2.76 4.53 15.71
N LEU A 164 3.49 5.14 14.78
CA LEU A 164 3.27 5.05 13.35
C LEU A 164 4.52 4.46 12.68
N THR A 165 4.28 3.62 11.69
CA THR A 165 5.29 3.26 10.69
C THR A 165 4.99 4.09 9.45
N LEU A 166 5.99 4.81 8.94
CA LEU A 166 5.86 5.68 7.78
C LEU A 166 6.76 5.17 6.65
N ILE A 167 6.41 5.47 5.41
CA ILE A 167 7.24 5.19 4.23
C ILE A 167 7.41 6.47 3.42
N ASP A 168 8.64 6.79 3.01
CA ASP A 168 8.87 7.89 2.07
C ASP A 168 8.66 7.46 0.62
N GLN A 169 8.67 8.45 -0.27
CA GLN A 169 8.60 8.27 -1.73
C GLN A 169 9.76 7.46 -2.34
N ASN A 170 10.83 7.20 -1.61
CA ASN A 170 11.95 6.33 -2.03
C ASN A 170 11.84 4.91 -1.44
N GLY A 171 10.77 4.60 -0.71
CA GLY A 171 10.56 3.31 -0.05
C GLY A 171 11.30 3.16 1.28
N LYS A 172 11.92 4.21 1.83
CA LYS A 172 12.56 4.17 3.14
C LYS A 172 11.49 4.15 4.24
N ILE A 173 11.61 3.19 5.15
CA ILE A 173 10.68 2.98 6.26
C ILE A 173 11.18 3.69 7.52
N TYR A 174 10.27 4.36 8.23
CA TYR A 174 10.49 5.01 9.52
C TYR A 174 9.54 4.40 10.54
N GLU A 175 10.07 3.66 11.51
CA GLU A 175 9.28 2.98 12.52
C GLU A 175 9.18 3.78 13.81
N ASN A 176 8.20 3.44 14.64
CA ASN A 176 8.02 3.99 15.99
C ASN A 176 7.80 5.52 16.02
N MET A 177 7.33 6.11 14.93
CA MET A 177 7.12 7.55 14.78
C MET A 177 5.89 8.00 15.57
N LYS A 178 5.99 9.10 16.32
CA LYS A 178 4.83 9.64 17.04
C LYS A 178 3.99 10.52 16.11
N GLN A 179 2.66 10.50 16.28
CA GLN A 179 1.73 11.21 15.40
C GLN A 179 1.99 12.72 15.30
N TYR A 180 2.43 13.37 16.38
CA TYR A 180 2.76 14.80 16.39
C TYR A 180 4.01 15.17 15.56
N LEU A 181 4.73 14.19 15.01
CA LEU A 181 5.84 14.44 14.09
C LEU A 181 5.38 14.53 12.62
N LEU A 182 4.11 14.21 12.33
CA LEU A 182 3.56 14.31 10.98
C LEU A 182 2.91 15.66 10.73
N PHE A 183 3.40 16.33 9.70
CA PHE A 183 2.88 17.59 9.20
C PHE A 183 1.92 17.32 8.06
N GLN A 184 0.70 17.85 8.17
CA GLN A 184 -0.22 17.95 7.05
C GLN A 184 0.25 19.08 6.12
N MET A 185 0.42 18.76 4.85
CA MET A 185 0.96 19.65 3.82
C MET A 185 -0.13 20.23 2.89
N LYS A 186 -1.41 19.87 3.10
CA LYS A 186 -2.54 20.35 2.28
C LYS A 186 -3.59 21.09 3.11
N LYS A 187 -3.79 22.36 2.71
CA LYS A 187 -4.78 23.40 3.08
C LYS A 187 -4.99 23.72 4.57
N GLY A 188 -4.61 24.97 4.90
CA GLY A 188 -5.10 25.84 5.97
C GLY A 188 -5.49 25.20 7.30
N TYR A 189 -4.62 25.34 8.28
CA TYR A 189 -4.94 25.02 9.67
C TYR A 189 -4.95 26.34 10.44
N THR A 190 -6.13 26.81 10.82
CA THR A 190 -6.30 27.94 11.72
C THR A 190 -5.97 27.51 13.14
N THR A 191 -5.07 28.21 13.83
CA THR A 191 -4.99 28.14 15.29
C THR A 191 -5.87 29.24 15.88
N ASP A 192 -6.36 29.05 17.10
CA ASP A 192 -7.27 30.00 17.76
C ASP A 192 -6.63 31.38 18.04
N GLU A 193 -5.31 31.51 17.89
CA GLU A 193 -4.56 32.73 18.20
C GLU A 193 -4.13 33.52 16.95
N ILE A 194 -3.85 32.84 15.82
CA ILE A 194 -3.39 33.47 14.58
C ILE A 194 -3.88 32.68 13.36
N ASP A 195 -4.64 33.33 12.47
CA ASP A 195 -5.14 32.76 11.21
C ASP A 195 -4.03 32.76 10.15
N PHE A 196 -3.37 31.61 9.97
CA PHE A 196 -2.43 31.34 8.87
C PHE A 196 -2.68 29.96 8.26
N SER A 197 -2.19 29.77 7.05
CA SER A 197 -2.33 28.56 6.25
C SER A 197 -1.00 28.08 5.72
N VAL A 198 -0.92 26.80 5.33
CA VAL A 198 0.20 26.31 4.52
C VAL A 198 0.29 27.17 3.26
N ARG A 199 1.50 27.66 2.96
CA ARG A 199 1.91 28.66 1.95
C ARG A 199 1.87 30.12 2.38
N ASP A 200 1.33 30.45 3.54
CA ASP A 200 1.39 31.82 4.04
C ASP A 200 2.82 32.19 4.43
N GLN A 201 3.17 33.47 4.26
CA GLN A 201 4.39 34.04 4.81
C GLN A 201 4.13 34.46 6.25
N VAL A 202 5.00 34.06 7.17
CA VAL A 202 4.87 34.39 8.59
C VAL A 202 6.20 34.89 9.15
N GLY A 203 6.14 35.81 10.10
CA GLY A 203 7.25 36.17 10.96
C GLY A 203 7.21 35.35 12.25
N PHE A 204 8.34 34.79 12.64
CA PHE A 204 8.46 33.94 13.83
C PHE A 204 9.76 34.15 14.59
N LYS A 205 9.76 33.76 15.86
CA LYS A 205 10.93 33.80 16.75
C LYS A 205 11.69 32.48 16.70
N ILE A 206 13.00 32.53 16.52
CA ILE A 206 13.89 31.36 16.72
C ILE A 206 14.37 31.31 18.19
N ASP A 207 14.61 32.49 18.76
CA ASP A 207 14.98 32.73 20.15
C ASP A 207 14.42 34.11 20.57
N GLU A 208 14.74 34.57 21.77
CA GLU A 208 14.23 35.84 22.31
C GLU A 208 14.59 37.08 21.47
N SER A 209 15.68 37.01 20.69
CA SER A 209 16.25 38.14 19.94
C SER A 209 16.16 37.98 18.42
N THR A 210 16.05 36.75 17.92
CA THR A 210 16.14 36.45 16.49
C THR A 210 14.74 36.29 15.88
N LEU A 211 14.35 37.30 15.08
CA LEU A 211 13.14 37.26 14.27
C LEU A 211 13.48 36.84 12.84
N VAL A 212 12.75 35.85 12.31
CA VAL A 212 12.92 35.35 10.94
C VAL A 212 11.56 35.33 10.24
N ARG A 213 11.59 35.48 8.92
CA ARG A 213 10.41 35.35 8.06
C ARG A 213 10.55 34.13 7.16
N GLY A 214 9.46 33.41 6.94
CA GLY A 214 9.46 32.26 6.07
C GLY A 214 8.07 31.83 5.65
N MET A 215 8.03 30.84 4.76
CA MET A 215 6.79 30.25 4.26
C MET A 215 6.41 29.04 5.10
N VAL A 216 5.16 28.98 5.56
CA VAL A 216 4.62 27.78 6.21
C VAL A 216 4.54 26.65 5.18
N ILE A 217 5.26 25.55 5.41
CA ILE A 217 5.29 24.38 4.51
C ILE A 217 4.59 23.15 5.07
N GLY A 218 4.22 23.16 6.35
CA GLY A 218 3.44 22.08 6.96
C GLY A 218 3.01 22.43 8.38
N ILE A 219 1.88 21.87 8.82
CA ILE A 219 1.32 22.11 10.16
C ILE A 219 0.99 20.76 10.83
N SER A 220 1.30 20.63 12.12
CA SER A 220 1.00 19.47 12.96
C SER A 220 0.55 19.93 14.35
N GLY A 221 -0.76 20.09 14.55
CA GLY A 221 -1.30 20.65 15.80
C GLY A 221 -0.73 22.05 16.07
N SER A 222 -0.05 22.23 17.21
CA SER A 222 0.61 23.49 17.56
C SER A 222 2.02 23.64 16.99
N THR A 223 2.53 22.66 16.25
CA THR A 223 3.87 22.68 15.66
C THR A 223 3.81 23.00 14.16
N ILE A 224 4.72 23.84 13.69
CA ILE A 224 4.73 24.37 12.33
C ILE A 224 6.09 24.15 11.71
N ALA A 225 6.12 23.66 10.48
CA ALA A 225 7.31 23.63 9.64
C ALA A 225 7.34 24.87 8.74
N ILE A 226 8.40 25.68 8.85
CA ILE A 226 8.56 26.92 8.10
C ILE A 226 9.85 26.88 7.28
N LYS A 227 9.77 27.15 5.99
CA LYS A 227 10.94 27.33 5.11
C LYS A 227 11.34 28.80 5.09
N ALA A 228 12.54 29.12 5.56
CA ALA A 228 13.12 30.46 5.51
C ALA A 228 14.52 30.39 4.90
N GLN A 229 14.71 31.08 3.77
CA GLN A 229 15.93 30.98 2.95
C GLN A 229 16.23 29.50 2.60
N GLU A 230 17.46 29.04 2.88
CA GLU A 230 17.93 27.67 2.64
C GLU A 230 17.72 26.72 3.83
N LYS A 231 16.99 27.14 4.87
CA LYS A 231 16.75 26.37 6.08
C LYS A 231 15.26 26.12 6.30
N THR A 232 14.95 25.01 6.95
CA THR A 232 13.60 24.72 7.44
C THR A 232 13.62 24.66 8.95
N TYR A 233 12.68 25.35 9.58
CA TYR A 233 12.50 25.44 11.01
C TYR A 233 11.26 24.65 11.42
N GLN A 234 11.32 24.08 12.62
CA GLN A 234 10.17 23.50 13.30
C GLN A 234 9.96 24.33 14.56
N ILE A 235 8.84 25.04 14.64
CA ILE A 235 8.52 25.97 15.74
C ILE A 235 7.14 25.67 16.31
N PHE A 236 6.77 26.31 17.42
CA PHE A 236 5.40 26.31 17.90
C PHE A 236 4.61 27.48 17.32
N ALA A 237 3.29 27.33 17.23
CA ALA A 237 2.39 28.35 16.70
C ALA A 237 2.44 29.67 17.49
N GLN A 238 2.62 29.59 18.81
CA GLN A 238 2.81 30.75 19.68
C GLN A 238 4.07 31.57 19.37
N ASP A 239 5.04 31.00 18.64
CA ASP A 239 6.28 31.69 18.26
C ASP A 239 6.09 32.54 16.99
N ILE A 240 4.95 32.41 16.29
CA ILE A 240 4.55 33.29 15.19
C ILE A 240 4.05 34.61 15.79
N PHE A 241 4.53 35.74 15.26
CA PHE A 241 4.12 37.08 15.71
C PHE A 241 3.44 37.91 14.62
N GLU A 242 3.56 37.53 13.34
CA GLU A 242 2.87 38.20 12.23
C GLU A 242 2.56 37.23 11.08
N VAL A 243 1.44 37.47 10.39
CA VAL A 243 1.09 36.83 9.11
C VAL A 243 1.15 37.91 8.02
N ILE A 244 1.95 37.65 6.99
CA ILE A 244 2.19 38.56 5.88
C ILE A 244 1.31 38.09 4.72
N LYS A 245 0.19 38.79 4.50
CA LYS A 245 -0.75 38.55 3.39
C LYS A 245 -0.36 39.32 2.14
#